data_AF-A0A8J1Y0S6-F1
#
_entry.id   AF-A0A8J1Y0S6-F1
#
_cell.length_a   1.000
_cell.length_b   1.000
_cell.length_c   1.000
_cell.angle_alpha   90.00
_cell.angle_beta   90.00
_cell.angle_gamma   90.00
#
_symmetry.space_group_name_H-M   'P 1'
#
loop_
_entity.id
_entity.type
_entity.pdbx_description
1 polymer ?
#
loop_
_entity_poly.entity_id
_entity_poly.type
_entity_poly.pdbx_seq_one_letter_code
_entity_poly.pdbx_strand_id
1 'polypeptide(L)'
;MVNFKYKMSCTPLCNVYSQSHRNEQYIEQMLAIIILAVFVGCFGQNQPDPDLAETWFYIVDLNADNIAEPHELESFYFRYDGDRDGVVTVEEFVNHTLNWPDDFNVSKAEGPSYFKLQDLDGNNQIDGDDVTLWLEDVNQDEGDDVVGFEFKWGARRVFRAVRLMMILIQYDSDGFDSLSRDEFNSFFNDLDTNNDTRVDLQEFTTFWTNFQGGDAADAAFIFRKMDWNEDGVWDQANDVNNGLYGRIDKDPQDGVLQFNEWFWIDQFVNYDLRCAIVIPGGNYKSKN
;
A
#
# COMPACT_ATOMS: atom_id res chain seq x y z
N MET A 1 -29.76 27.94 -59.49
CA MET A 1 -29.26 28.51 -58.22
C MET A 1 -29.63 27.53 -57.12
N VAL A 2 -28.67 26.76 -56.62
CA VAL A 2 -28.86 25.77 -55.55
C VAL A 2 -28.12 26.31 -54.33
N ASN A 3 -28.85 26.47 -53.22
CA ASN A 3 -28.36 27.13 -52.00
C ASN A 3 -28.05 26.04 -50.97
N PHE A 4 -26.76 25.71 -50.80
CA PHE A 4 -26.32 24.75 -49.77
C PHE A 4 -26.08 25.48 -48.45
N LYS A 5 -26.94 25.24 -47.46
CA LYS A 5 -26.68 25.60 -46.05
C LYS A 5 -25.93 24.46 -45.39
N TYR A 6 -24.63 24.65 -45.14
CA TYR A 6 -23.89 23.79 -44.20
C TYR A 6 -24.15 24.26 -42.77
N LYS A 7 -24.62 23.35 -41.92
CA LYS A 7 -24.75 23.54 -40.48
C LYS A 7 -23.52 22.90 -39.84
N MET A 8 -22.54 23.71 -39.44
CA MET A 8 -21.42 23.23 -38.63
C MET A 8 -21.92 23.03 -37.19
N SER A 9 -21.89 21.79 -36.70
CA SER A 9 -22.07 21.50 -35.27
C SER A 9 -20.69 21.55 -34.60
N CYS A 10 -20.48 22.54 -33.75
CA CYS A 10 -19.33 22.56 -32.85
C CYS A 10 -19.61 21.58 -31.71
N THR A 11 -18.92 20.45 -31.69
CA THR A 11 -18.82 19.58 -30.52
C THR A 11 -17.82 20.22 -29.55
N PRO A 12 -18.08 20.32 -28.24
CA PRO A 12 -17.14 20.95 -27.30
C PRO A 12 -15.93 20.04 -27.08
N LEU A 13 -14.73 20.55 -27.35
CA LEU A 13 -13.42 19.94 -27.04
C LEU A 13 -13.10 19.90 -25.52
N CYS A 14 -14.07 20.15 -24.64
CA CYS A 14 -13.83 20.31 -23.20
C CYS A 14 -13.64 19.00 -22.43
N ASN A 15 -13.95 17.83 -22.99
CA ASN A 15 -13.80 16.56 -22.27
C ASN A 15 -12.47 15.85 -22.47
N VAL A 16 -11.66 16.24 -23.47
CA VAL A 16 -10.35 15.59 -23.69
C VAL A 16 -9.27 16.19 -22.78
N TYR A 17 -9.43 17.46 -22.40
CA TYR A 17 -8.46 18.18 -21.57
C TYR A 17 -8.47 17.77 -20.08
N SER A 18 -9.58 17.21 -19.57
CA SER A 18 -9.69 16.79 -18.17
C SER A 18 -9.21 15.35 -17.91
N GLN A 19 -9.09 14.52 -18.95
CA GLN A 19 -8.50 13.18 -18.81
C GLN A 19 -6.97 13.22 -18.89
N SER A 20 -6.38 14.08 -19.72
CA SER A 20 -4.91 14.18 -19.81
C SER A 20 -4.25 14.70 -18.53
N HIS A 21 -4.89 15.63 -17.81
CA HIS A 21 -4.34 16.14 -16.54
C HIS A 21 -4.43 15.15 -15.37
N ARG A 22 -5.40 14.22 -15.38
CA ARG A 22 -5.42 13.17 -14.35
C ARG A 22 -4.25 12.21 -14.55
N ASN A 23 -4.00 11.79 -15.79
CA ASN A 23 -2.90 10.88 -16.09
C ASN A 23 -1.51 11.53 -15.88
N GLU A 24 -1.36 12.84 -16.10
CA GLU A 24 -0.12 13.57 -15.80
C GLU A 24 0.14 13.68 -14.28
N GLN A 25 -0.91 13.78 -13.45
CA GLN A 25 -0.78 13.83 -11.99
C GLN A 25 -0.38 12.48 -11.39
N TYR A 26 -0.91 11.36 -11.94
CA TYR A 26 -0.47 10.00 -11.56
C TYR A 26 0.98 9.71 -11.99
N ILE A 27 1.42 10.18 -13.17
CA ILE A 27 2.79 9.97 -13.66
C ILE A 27 3.82 10.77 -12.85
N GLU A 28 3.52 12.01 -12.42
CA GLU A 28 4.44 12.77 -11.54
C GLU A 28 4.46 12.23 -10.10
N GLN A 29 3.35 11.67 -9.60
CA GLN A 29 3.31 10.97 -8.31
C GLN A 29 4.10 9.64 -8.37
N MET A 30 4.00 8.88 -9.46
CA MET A 30 4.79 7.66 -9.67
C MET A 30 6.29 7.93 -9.87
N LEU A 31 6.68 9.02 -10.53
CA LEU A 31 8.10 9.41 -10.67
C LEU A 31 8.74 9.85 -9.34
N ALA A 32 7.97 10.41 -8.41
CA ALA A 32 8.46 10.70 -7.05
C ALA A 32 8.61 9.42 -6.20
N ILE A 33 7.78 8.39 -6.45
CA ILE A 33 7.85 7.06 -5.85
C ILE A 33 9.10 6.29 -6.35
N ILE A 34 9.38 6.35 -7.66
CA ILE A 34 10.52 5.68 -8.32
C ILE A 34 11.88 6.26 -7.86
N ILE A 35 11.98 7.57 -7.61
CA ILE A 35 13.25 8.20 -7.20
C ILE A 35 13.55 8.01 -5.69
N LEU A 36 12.56 7.67 -4.86
CA LEU A 36 12.74 7.42 -3.41
C LEU A 36 12.91 5.93 -3.05
N ALA A 37 12.34 5.00 -3.82
CA ALA A 37 12.49 3.55 -3.62
C ALA A 37 13.96 3.09 -3.72
N VAL A 38 14.77 3.77 -4.54
CA VAL A 38 16.20 3.49 -4.78
C VAL A 38 17.10 3.62 -3.54
N PHE A 39 16.63 4.21 -2.42
CA PHE A 39 17.50 4.47 -1.27
C PHE A 39 17.26 3.61 -0.04
N VAL A 40 16.23 2.75 0.05
CA VAL A 40 15.72 2.16 1.31
C VAL A 40 16.02 0.66 1.46
N GLY A 41 17.29 0.28 1.29
CA GLY A 41 17.81 -0.97 1.82
C GLY A 41 18.58 -0.73 3.13
N CYS A 42 18.02 -1.10 4.29
CA CYS A 42 18.75 -1.59 5.48
C CYS A 42 17.87 -1.80 6.75
N PHE A 43 17.69 -3.07 7.11
CA PHE A 43 17.58 -3.66 8.47
C PHE A 43 16.40 -3.32 9.42
N GLY A 44 15.62 -4.37 9.76
CA GLY A 44 14.76 -4.45 10.96
C GLY A 44 13.94 -5.75 11.01
N GLN A 45 14.24 -6.63 11.99
CA GLN A 45 13.86 -8.05 12.08
C GLN A 45 12.44 -8.39 12.61
N ASN A 46 11.43 -7.56 12.37
CA ASN A 46 10.03 -8.00 12.53
C ASN A 46 9.39 -8.02 11.14
N GLN A 47 9.86 -8.95 10.31
CA GLN A 47 9.32 -9.16 8.97
C GLN A 47 7.89 -9.70 9.13
N PRO A 48 6.94 -9.30 8.27
CA PRO A 48 5.70 -10.06 8.15
C PRO A 48 6.13 -11.49 7.77
N ASP A 49 5.36 -12.50 8.18
CA ASP A 49 5.76 -13.91 8.10
C ASP A 49 6.60 -14.16 6.84
N PRO A 50 7.95 -14.28 6.95
CA PRO A 50 8.82 -14.36 5.79
C PRO A 50 8.40 -15.52 4.88
N ASP A 51 7.68 -16.48 5.45
CA ASP A 51 7.10 -17.62 4.79
C ASP A 51 5.99 -17.22 3.81
N LEU A 52 5.20 -16.17 4.03
CA LEU A 52 4.14 -15.74 3.09
C LEU A 52 4.70 -15.12 1.81
N ALA A 53 5.70 -14.24 1.92
CA ALA A 53 6.34 -13.65 0.74
C ALA A 53 7.15 -14.69 -0.04
N GLU A 54 7.81 -15.62 0.66
CA GLU A 54 8.47 -16.76 0.03
C GLU A 54 7.45 -17.69 -0.65
N THR A 55 6.32 -17.96 0.00
CA THR A 55 5.23 -18.77 -0.57
C THR A 55 4.65 -18.10 -1.80
N TRP A 56 4.39 -16.80 -1.77
CA TRP A 56 3.86 -16.07 -2.93
C TRP A 56 4.84 -16.14 -4.10
N PHE A 57 6.12 -15.84 -3.84
CA PHE A 57 7.15 -15.93 -4.86
C PHE A 57 7.26 -17.35 -5.43
N TYR A 58 7.24 -18.39 -4.60
CA TYR A 58 7.29 -19.78 -5.03
C TYR A 58 6.09 -20.19 -5.91
N ILE A 59 4.91 -19.62 -5.67
CA ILE A 59 3.72 -19.88 -6.49
C ILE A 59 3.81 -19.12 -7.82
N VAL A 60 4.38 -17.91 -7.82
CA VAL A 60 4.51 -17.07 -9.02
C VAL A 60 5.65 -17.56 -9.91
N ASP A 61 6.83 -17.84 -9.39
CA ASP A 61 8.02 -18.32 -10.13
C ASP A 61 7.80 -19.78 -10.59
N LEU A 62 7.04 -19.94 -11.68
CA LEU A 62 6.60 -21.23 -12.20
C LEU A 62 7.76 -22.04 -12.77
N ASN A 63 8.78 -21.34 -13.28
CA ASN A 63 9.91 -21.95 -13.97
C ASN A 63 11.13 -22.18 -13.06
N ALA A 64 11.11 -21.61 -11.84
CA ALA A 64 12.14 -21.68 -10.80
C ALA A 64 13.50 -21.06 -11.21
N ASP A 65 13.49 -19.98 -11.99
CA ASP A 65 14.68 -19.23 -12.39
C ASP A 65 14.98 -18.02 -11.47
N ASN A 66 14.16 -17.83 -10.43
CA ASN A 66 14.26 -16.75 -9.46
C ASN A 66 14.03 -15.35 -10.07
N ILE A 67 13.28 -15.28 -11.16
CA ILE A 67 12.73 -14.06 -11.77
C ILE A 67 11.20 -14.19 -11.74
N ALA A 68 10.50 -13.08 -11.52
CA ALA A 68 9.05 -13.03 -11.68
C ALA A 68 8.73 -12.32 -12.99
N GLU A 69 8.34 -13.07 -14.01
CA GLU A 69 7.97 -12.51 -15.30
C GLU A 69 6.49 -12.07 -15.33
N PRO A 70 6.10 -11.08 -16.17
CA PRO A 70 4.71 -10.63 -16.27
C PRO A 70 3.70 -11.76 -16.46
N HIS A 71 4.01 -12.69 -17.38
CA HIS A 71 3.10 -13.79 -17.69
C HIS A 71 2.96 -14.82 -16.55
N GLU A 72 3.95 -14.91 -15.65
CA GLU A 72 3.92 -15.77 -14.47
C GLU A 72 3.01 -15.18 -13.39
N LEU A 73 3.10 -13.87 -13.19
CA LEU A 73 2.22 -13.14 -12.27
C LEU A 73 0.78 -13.04 -12.81
N GLU A 74 0.58 -12.82 -14.11
CA GLU A 74 -0.73 -12.95 -14.77
C GLU A 74 -1.30 -14.35 -14.57
N SER A 75 -0.49 -15.39 -14.82
CA SER A 75 -0.90 -16.77 -14.62
C SER A 75 -1.31 -17.05 -13.18
N PHE A 76 -0.64 -16.42 -12.21
CA PHE A 76 -1.02 -16.49 -10.80
C PHE A 76 -2.42 -15.92 -10.55
N TYR A 77 -2.73 -14.72 -11.08
CA TYR A 77 -4.03 -14.07 -10.89
C TYR A 77 -5.16 -14.77 -11.65
N PHE A 78 -4.92 -15.24 -12.87
CA PHE A 78 -5.92 -15.98 -13.66
C PHE A 78 -6.30 -17.34 -13.06
N ARG A 79 -5.67 -17.79 -11.96
CA ARG A 79 -6.18 -18.91 -11.16
C ARG A 79 -7.46 -18.55 -10.40
N TYR A 80 -7.66 -17.25 -10.13
CA TYR A 80 -8.84 -16.71 -9.46
C TYR A 80 -9.92 -16.26 -10.46
N ASP A 81 -9.55 -15.90 -11.70
CA ASP A 81 -10.48 -15.60 -12.81
C ASP A 81 -11.37 -16.82 -13.12
N GLY A 82 -12.61 -16.77 -12.63
CA GLY A 82 -13.51 -17.92 -12.62
C GLY A 82 -14.22 -18.12 -13.94
N ASP A 83 -14.51 -17.02 -14.64
CA ASP A 83 -15.24 -17.04 -15.92
C ASP A 83 -14.33 -16.89 -17.16
N ARG A 84 -13.04 -16.59 -16.94
CA ARG A 84 -11.96 -16.49 -17.93
C ARG A 84 -12.12 -15.31 -18.88
N ASP A 85 -12.61 -14.18 -18.38
CA ASP A 85 -12.73 -12.95 -19.15
C ASP A 85 -11.43 -12.12 -19.16
N GLY A 86 -10.41 -12.55 -18.40
CA GLY A 86 -9.11 -11.90 -18.32
C GLY A 86 -9.06 -10.81 -17.25
N VAL A 87 -10.09 -10.68 -16.41
CA VAL A 87 -10.08 -9.83 -15.23
C VAL A 87 -10.44 -10.65 -14.00
N VAL A 88 -9.93 -10.27 -12.83
CA VAL A 88 -10.33 -10.87 -11.56
C VAL A 88 -11.15 -9.84 -10.80
N THR A 89 -12.40 -10.17 -10.49
CA THR A 89 -13.24 -9.35 -9.61
C THR A 89 -13.02 -9.69 -8.14
N VAL A 90 -13.46 -8.81 -7.23
CA VAL A 90 -13.40 -9.10 -5.78
C VAL A 90 -14.20 -10.36 -5.40
N GLU A 91 -15.31 -10.64 -6.10
CA GLU A 91 -16.10 -11.84 -5.85
C GLU A 91 -15.31 -13.10 -6.21
N GLU A 92 -14.63 -13.09 -7.34
CA GLU A 92 -13.76 -14.17 -7.79
C GLU A 92 -12.56 -14.38 -6.86
N PHE A 93 -11.85 -13.29 -6.55
CA PHE A 93 -10.68 -13.33 -5.67
C PHE A 93 -10.98 -13.95 -4.29
N VAL A 94 -12.16 -13.66 -3.72
CA VAL A 94 -12.54 -14.07 -2.36
C VAL A 94 -13.32 -15.39 -2.32
N ASN A 95 -14.20 -15.64 -3.30
CA ASN A 95 -15.19 -16.72 -3.22
C ASN A 95 -14.96 -17.86 -4.21
N HIS A 96 -14.01 -17.76 -5.13
CA HIS A 96 -13.78 -18.80 -6.11
C HIS A 96 -13.14 -20.08 -5.51
N THR A 97 -13.15 -21.15 -6.31
CA THR A 97 -12.77 -22.51 -5.89
C THR A 97 -11.30 -22.62 -5.49
N LEU A 98 -10.46 -21.82 -6.13
CA LEU A 98 -9.15 -21.42 -5.64
C LEU A 98 -9.39 -20.02 -5.08
N ASN A 99 -9.07 -19.77 -3.82
CA ASN A 99 -9.17 -18.43 -3.26
C ASN A 99 -7.89 -18.12 -2.49
N TRP A 100 -7.54 -16.84 -2.51
CA TRP A 100 -6.35 -16.32 -1.86
C TRP A 100 -6.21 -16.75 -0.38
N PRO A 101 -7.29 -16.72 0.44
CA PRO A 101 -7.28 -17.28 1.79
C PRO A 101 -6.72 -18.70 1.92
N ASP A 102 -7.09 -19.60 1.02
CA ASP A 102 -6.65 -21.00 1.06
C ASP A 102 -5.18 -21.15 0.62
N ASP A 103 -4.74 -20.39 -0.39
CA ASP A 103 -3.36 -20.43 -0.91
C ASP A 103 -2.34 -19.90 0.12
N PHE A 104 -2.73 -18.89 0.90
CA PHE A 104 -1.85 -18.23 1.88
C PHE A 104 -2.20 -18.56 3.33
N ASN A 105 -3.19 -19.41 3.58
CA ASN A 105 -3.71 -19.70 4.91
C ASN A 105 -4.06 -18.41 5.69
N VAL A 106 -4.65 -17.43 4.99
CA VAL A 106 -5.13 -16.16 5.56
C VAL A 106 -6.64 -16.21 5.76
N SER A 107 -7.21 -15.28 6.53
CA SER A 107 -8.65 -15.27 6.77
C SER A 107 -9.42 -14.80 5.52
N LYS A 108 -10.63 -15.32 5.29
CA LYS A 108 -11.49 -14.82 4.21
C LYS A 108 -11.86 -13.35 4.36
N ALA A 109 -11.86 -12.84 5.59
CA ALA A 109 -12.14 -11.44 5.88
C ALA A 109 -11.05 -10.49 5.34
N GLU A 110 -9.81 -10.98 5.15
CA GLU A 110 -8.73 -10.19 4.55
C GLU A 110 -8.78 -10.11 3.02
N GLY A 111 -9.53 -11.02 2.38
CA GLY A 111 -9.59 -11.12 0.92
C GLY A 111 -9.89 -9.78 0.22
N PRO A 112 -10.94 -9.03 0.63
CA PRO A 112 -11.22 -7.72 0.07
C PRO A 112 -10.08 -6.70 0.24
N SER A 113 -9.34 -6.75 1.35
CA SER A 113 -8.20 -5.87 1.58
C SER A 113 -7.01 -6.22 0.68
N TYR A 114 -6.72 -7.51 0.47
CA TYR A 114 -5.71 -7.94 -0.49
C TYR A 114 -6.07 -7.53 -1.92
N PHE A 115 -7.33 -7.75 -2.30
CA PHE A 115 -7.84 -7.34 -3.60
C PHE A 115 -7.60 -5.84 -3.83
N LYS A 116 -8.02 -5.00 -2.87
CA LYS A 116 -7.86 -3.55 -2.96
C LYS A 116 -6.42 -3.08 -3.04
N LEU A 117 -5.48 -3.84 -2.45
CA LEU A 117 -4.04 -3.55 -2.54
C LEU A 117 -3.41 -3.94 -3.87
N GLN A 118 -4.10 -4.77 -4.66
CA GLN A 118 -3.60 -5.32 -5.92
C GLN A 118 -4.31 -4.70 -7.13
N ASP A 119 -5.49 -4.11 -6.94
CA ASP A 119 -6.16 -3.18 -7.86
C ASP A 119 -5.43 -1.82 -7.82
N LEU A 120 -4.29 -1.75 -8.52
CA LEU A 120 -3.36 -0.63 -8.48
C LEU A 120 -3.83 0.57 -9.31
N ASP A 121 -4.65 0.33 -10.33
CA ASP A 121 -5.26 1.40 -11.13
C ASP A 121 -6.62 1.89 -10.57
N GLY A 122 -7.18 1.17 -9.59
CA GLY A 122 -8.41 1.52 -8.88
C GLY A 122 -9.68 1.30 -9.69
N ASN A 123 -9.65 0.41 -10.67
CA ASN A 123 -10.78 0.11 -11.55
C ASN A 123 -11.74 -0.96 -10.98
N ASN A 124 -11.47 -1.48 -9.77
CA ASN A 124 -12.18 -2.58 -9.08
C ASN A 124 -12.06 -3.93 -9.80
N GLN A 125 -10.96 -4.15 -10.50
CA GLN A 125 -10.59 -5.40 -11.14
C GLN A 125 -9.09 -5.61 -10.93
N ILE A 126 -8.61 -6.85 -11.05
CA ILE A 126 -7.17 -7.13 -11.18
C ILE A 126 -6.96 -7.69 -12.57
N ASP A 127 -6.18 -7.00 -13.39
CA ASP A 127 -5.89 -7.41 -14.76
C ASP A 127 -4.40 -7.24 -15.13
N GLY A 128 -4.08 -7.28 -16.43
CA GLY A 128 -2.70 -7.14 -16.91
C GLY A 128 -2.09 -5.75 -16.68
N ASP A 129 -2.92 -4.71 -16.58
CA ASP A 129 -2.44 -3.36 -16.27
C ASP A 129 -1.97 -3.31 -14.80
N ASP A 130 -2.70 -3.93 -13.87
CA ASP A 130 -2.27 -4.06 -12.47
C ASP A 130 -0.99 -4.87 -12.31
N VAL A 131 -0.85 -5.98 -13.05
CA VAL A 131 0.39 -6.78 -13.06
C VAL A 131 1.57 -5.94 -13.50
N THR A 132 1.38 -5.13 -14.55
CA THR A 132 2.42 -4.25 -15.08
C THR A 132 2.81 -3.20 -14.04
N LEU A 133 1.83 -2.52 -13.45
CA LEU A 133 2.05 -1.52 -12.39
C LEU A 133 2.76 -2.13 -11.17
N TRP A 134 2.40 -3.36 -10.80
CA TRP A 134 2.99 -4.05 -9.67
C TRP A 134 4.48 -4.35 -9.91
N LEU A 135 4.80 -4.89 -11.09
CA LEU A 135 6.19 -5.17 -11.47
C LEU A 135 7.03 -3.90 -11.55
N GLU A 136 6.46 -2.81 -12.10
CA GLU A 136 7.10 -1.50 -12.11
C GLU A 136 7.35 -0.93 -10.70
N ASP A 137 6.45 -1.13 -9.74
CA ASP A 137 6.64 -0.66 -8.35
C ASP A 137 7.71 -1.46 -7.60
N VAL A 138 7.82 -2.77 -7.85
CA VAL A 138 8.76 -3.63 -7.11
C VAL A 138 10.16 -3.69 -7.73
N ASN A 139 10.29 -3.40 -9.02
CA ASN A 139 11.58 -3.34 -9.71
C ASN A 139 12.41 -2.16 -9.18
N GLN A 140 13.43 -2.43 -8.37
CA GLN A 140 14.20 -1.40 -7.67
C GLN A 140 15.47 -1.01 -8.42
N ASP A 141 15.96 -1.87 -9.30
CA ASP A 141 17.06 -1.54 -10.17
C ASP A 141 16.56 -1.09 -11.55
N GLU A 142 17.39 -0.37 -12.31
CA GLU A 142 17.02 0.04 -13.68
C GLU A 142 17.07 -1.15 -14.66
N GLY A 143 16.99 -2.39 -14.16
CA GLY A 143 16.92 -3.62 -14.94
C GLY A 143 15.52 -3.86 -15.50
N ASP A 144 15.43 -4.83 -16.41
CA ASP A 144 14.16 -5.20 -17.06
C ASP A 144 13.43 -6.34 -16.30
N ASP A 145 14.07 -6.94 -15.29
CA ASP A 145 13.62 -8.17 -14.62
C ASP A 145 13.38 -7.94 -13.13
N VAL A 146 12.25 -8.42 -12.60
CA VAL A 146 11.99 -8.43 -11.16
C VAL A 146 12.59 -9.70 -10.56
N VAL A 147 13.70 -9.59 -9.85
CA VAL A 147 14.32 -10.76 -9.22
C VAL A 147 13.59 -11.14 -7.93
N GLY A 148 13.73 -12.40 -7.50
CA GLY A 148 13.01 -12.89 -6.32
C GLY A 148 13.23 -12.09 -5.03
N PHE A 149 14.35 -11.38 -4.88
CA PHE A 149 14.55 -10.47 -3.76
C PHE A 149 13.58 -9.27 -3.79
N GLU A 150 13.44 -8.63 -4.95
CA GLU A 150 12.57 -7.47 -5.18
C GLU A 150 11.10 -7.85 -5.04
N PHE A 151 10.71 -8.96 -5.69
CA PHE A 151 9.37 -9.53 -5.56
C PHE A 151 9.01 -9.73 -4.08
N LYS A 152 9.87 -10.43 -3.34
CA LYS A 152 9.62 -10.72 -1.92
C LYS A 152 9.58 -9.46 -1.06
N TRP A 153 10.34 -8.44 -1.41
CA TRP A 153 10.28 -7.16 -0.72
C TRP A 153 8.93 -6.46 -0.97
N GLY A 154 8.47 -6.39 -2.21
CA GLY A 154 7.16 -5.85 -2.59
C GLY A 154 6.00 -6.61 -1.95
N ALA A 155 6.04 -7.94 -2.00
CA ALA A 155 5.07 -8.81 -1.36
C ALA A 155 4.94 -8.53 0.15
N ARG A 156 6.07 -8.34 0.86
CA ARG A 156 6.07 -7.99 2.29
C ARG A 156 5.42 -6.63 2.56
N ARG A 157 5.52 -5.66 1.65
CA ARG A 157 4.80 -4.38 1.76
C ARG A 157 3.30 -4.61 1.69
N VAL A 158 2.82 -5.39 0.72
CA VAL A 158 1.39 -5.75 0.57
C VAL A 158 0.89 -6.47 1.83
N PHE A 159 1.60 -7.50 2.30
CA PHE A 159 1.20 -8.27 3.49
C PHE A 159 1.14 -7.42 4.78
N ARG A 160 1.95 -6.38 4.90
CA ARG A 160 1.85 -5.43 6.02
C ARG A 160 0.70 -4.45 5.85
N ALA A 161 0.53 -3.94 4.63
CA ALA A 161 -0.50 -2.96 4.32
C ALA A 161 -1.91 -3.54 4.49
N VAL A 162 -2.11 -4.85 4.31
CA VAL A 162 -3.45 -5.48 4.36
C VAL A 162 -4.19 -5.20 5.66
N ARG A 163 -3.48 -5.18 6.80
CA ARG A 163 -4.11 -4.99 8.11
C ARG A 163 -4.53 -3.54 8.33
N LEU A 164 -3.76 -2.59 7.81
CA LEU A 164 -4.15 -1.18 7.77
C LEU A 164 -5.33 -0.98 6.81
N MET A 165 -5.33 -1.68 5.67
CA MET A 165 -6.43 -1.67 4.72
C MET A 165 -7.72 -2.24 5.33
N MET A 166 -7.64 -3.28 6.16
CA MET A 166 -8.82 -3.78 6.87
C MET A 166 -9.41 -2.73 7.82
N ILE A 167 -8.56 -1.96 8.52
CA ILE A 167 -9.01 -0.84 9.36
C ILE A 167 -9.68 0.21 8.48
N LEU A 168 -9.07 0.58 7.35
CA LEU A 168 -9.66 1.51 6.40
C LEU A 168 -11.06 1.04 5.98
N ILE A 169 -11.20 -0.19 5.48
CA ILE A 169 -12.49 -0.75 5.06
C ILE A 169 -13.52 -0.80 6.20
N GLN A 170 -13.09 -1.08 7.44
CA GLN A 170 -14.01 -1.13 8.57
C GLN A 170 -14.57 0.26 8.94
N TYR A 171 -13.75 1.30 8.85
CA TYR A 171 -14.09 2.64 9.33
C TYR A 171 -14.48 3.62 8.20
N ASP A 172 -14.19 3.28 6.95
CA ASP A 172 -14.65 3.97 5.74
C ASP A 172 -16.16 3.70 5.54
N SER A 173 -16.96 4.54 6.19
CA SER A 173 -18.40 4.41 6.26
C SER A 173 -19.11 4.97 5.03
N ASP A 174 -18.45 5.86 4.29
CA ASP A 174 -18.99 6.48 3.09
C ASP A 174 -18.49 5.84 1.78
N GLY A 175 -17.47 4.98 1.85
CA GLY A 175 -16.98 4.14 0.76
C GLY A 175 -16.12 4.93 -0.23
N PHE A 176 -15.38 5.94 0.24
CA PHE A 176 -14.48 6.73 -0.59
C PHE A 176 -13.05 6.20 -0.62
N ASP A 177 -12.80 5.00 -0.12
CA ASP A 177 -11.46 4.37 -0.04
C ASP A 177 -10.45 5.26 0.69
N SER A 178 -10.95 6.01 1.67
CA SER A 178 -10.20 6.99 2.44
C SER A 178 -10.82 7.14 3.83
N LEU A 179 -10.04 7.64 4.79
CA LEU A 179 -10.58 7.95 6.11
C LEU A 179 -10.72 9.45 6.28
N SER A 180 -11.96 9.91 6.34
CA SER A 180 -12.26 11.26 6.81
C SER A 180 -11.80 11.41 8.27
N ARG A 181 -11.63 12.66 8.71
CA ARG A 181 -11.29 12.95 10.11
C ARG A 181 -12.28 12.35 11.10
N ASP A 182 -13.57 12.35 10.79
CA ASP A 182 -14.60 11.82 11.70
C ASP A 182 -14.55 10.29 11.78
N GLU A 183 -14.28 9.60 10.67
CA GLU A 183 -14.09 8.15 10.63
C GLU A 183 -12.82 7.73 11.34
N PHE A 184 -11.73 8.47 11.13
CA PHE A 184 -10.48 8.26 11.87
C PHE A 184 -10.66 8.48 13.37
N ASN A 185 -11.41 9.51 13.77
CA ASN A 185 -11.71 9.74 15.18
C ASN A 185 -12.55 8.61 15.78
N SER A 186 -13.48 8.05 15.00
CA SER A 186 -14.23 6.85 15.41
C SER A 186 -13.28 5.68 15.69
N PHE A 187 -12.32 5.43 14.80
CA PHE A 187 -11.27 4.42 15.01
C PHE A 187 -10.43 4.69 16.26
N PHE A 188 -9.97 5.93 16.45
CA PHE A 188 -9.18 6.32 17.62
C PHE A 188 -9.97 6.11 18.93
N ASN A 189 -11.25 6.47 18.97
CA ASN A 189 -12.09 6.29 20.15
C ASN A 189 -12.32 4.81 20.49
N ASP A 190 -12.35 3.91 19.50
CA ASP A 190 -12.46 2.47 19.74
C ASP A 190 -11.17 1.87 20.35
N LEU A 191 -10.03 2.54 20.15
CA LEU A 191 -8.75 2.19 20.76
C LEU A 191 -8.63 2.70 22.21
N ASP A 192 -9.09 3.92 22.49
CA ASP A 192 -9.03 4.56 23.82
C ASP A 192 -10.09 3.96 24.77
N THR A 193 -9.82 2.75 25.23
CA THR A 193 -10.77 1.98 26.06
C THR A 193 -11.05 2.63 27.42
N ASN A 194 -10.12 3.45 27.90
CA ASN A 194 -10.20 4.09 29.21
C ASN A 194 -10.76 5.53 29.17
N ASN A 195 -10.93 6.10 27.97
CA ASN A 195 -11.43 7.45 27.68
C ASN A 195 -10.56 8.57 28.27
N ASP A 196 -9.24 8.43 28.26
CA ASP A 196 -8.30 9.48 28.68
C ASP A 196 -7.73 10.30 27.52
N THR A 197 -8.32 10.17 26.33
CA THR A 197 -7.96 10.84 25.06
C THR A 197 -6.59 10.44 24.52
N ARG A 198 -6.07 9.31 24.99
CA ARG A 198 -4.77 8.75 24.63
C ARG A 198 -4.94 7.26 24.39
N VAL A 199 -4.12 6.72 23.51
CA VAL A 199 -4.03 5.28 23.29
C VAL A 199 -2.64 4.87 23.72
N ASP A 200 -2.53 4.04 24.76
CA ASP A 200 -1.24 3.46 25.10
C ASP A 200 -0.95 2.18 24.30
N LEU A 201 0.28 1.67 24.41
CA LEU A 201 0.69 0.45 23.71
C LEU A 201 -0.17 -0.76 24.09
N GLN A 202 -0.66 -0.84 25.34
CA GLN A 202 -1.46 -1.97 25.80
C GLN A 202 -2.85 -1.94 25.17
N GLU A 203 -3.49 -0.77 25.11
CA GLU A 203 -4.76 -0.54 24.43
C GLU A 203 -4.65 -0.88 22.95
N PHE A 204 -3.64 -0.33 22.26
CA PHE A 204 -3.39 -0.62 20.85
C PHE A 204 -3.15 -2.12 20.61
N THR A 205 -2.31 -2.76 21.42
CA THR A 205 -2.03 -4.20 21.30
C THR A 205 -3.28 -5.04 21.51
N THR A 206 -4.11 -4.67 22.48
CA THR A 206 -5.37 -5.37 22.77
C THR A 206 -6.33 -5.26 21.59
N PHE A 207 -6.52 -4.07 21.04
CA PHE A 207 -7.32 -3.88 19.83
C PHE A 207 -6.74 -4.67 18.66
N TRP A 208 -5.45 -4.50 18.36
CA TRP A 208 -4.79 -5.10 17.21
C TRP A 208 -4.91 -6.62 17.20
N THR A 209 -4.67 -7.26 18.34
CA THR A 209 -4.78 -8.72 18.47
C THR A 209 -6.23 -9.21 18.37
N ASN A 210 -7.19 -8.49 18.95
CA ASN A 210 -8.61 -8.81 18.83
C ASN A 210 -9.15 -8.63 17.41
N PHE A 211 -8.62 -7.63 16.70
CA PHE A 211 -8.89 -7.35 15.30
C PHE A 211 -8.24 -8.37 14.35
N GLN A 212 -7.44 -9.30 14.88
CA GLN A 212 -6.63 -10.24 14.10
C GLN A 212 -5.59 -9.52 13.21
N GLY A 213 -5.14 -8.33 13.62
CA GLY A 213 -4.13 -7.54 12.93
C GLY A 213 -2.73 -8.17 12.92
N GLY A 214 -2.47 -9.14 13.81
CA GLY A 214 -1.16 -9.77 13.98
C GLY A 214 -0.87 -10.04 15.44
N ASP A 215 0.40 -10.27 15.77
CA ASP A 215 0.82 -10.50 17.15
C ASP A 215 1.14 -9.19 17.90
N ALA A 216 1.57 -9.31 19.16
CA ALA A 216 1.93 -8.15 19.97
C ALA A 216 3.21 -7.44 19.50
N ALA A 217 4.12 -8.13 18.81
CA ALA A 217 5.32 -7.53 18.25
C ALA A 217 4.99 -6.68 17.01
N ASP A 218 4.04 -7.14 16.19
CA ASP A 218 3.46 -6.37 15.09
C ASP A 218 2.75 -5.12 15.63
N ALA A 219 1.89 -5.29 16.63
CA ALA A 219 1.19 -4.18 17.26
C ALA A 219 2.15 -3.12 17.80
N ALA A 220 3.21 -3.55 18.52
CA ALA A 220 4.22 -2.64 19.04
C ALA A 220 5.05 -1.96 17.94
N PHE A 221 5.25 -2.62 16.81
CA PHE A 221 5.91 -2.01 15.65
C PHE A 221 5.04 -0.89 15.08
N ILE A 222 3.76 -1.17 14.80
CA ILE A 222 2.82 -0.18 14.24
C ILE A 222 2.55 0.96 15.22
N PHE A 223 2.34 0.66 16.50
CA PHE A 223 2.13 1.66 17.55
C PHE A 223 3.26 2.70 17.58
N ARG A 224 4.52 2.25 17.60
CA ARG A 224 5.69 3.14 17.54
C ARG A 224 5.77 3.98 16.26
N LYS A 225 5.01 3.64 15.22
CA LYS A 225 4.93 4.43 13.99
C LYS A 225 3.83 5.47 14.04
N MET A 226 2.81 5.22 14.84
CA MET A 226 1.71 6.14 15.10
C MET A 226 2.04 7.13 16.22
N ASP A 227 2.74 6.68 17.26
CA ASP A 227 3.35 7.51 18.33
C ASP A 227 4.54 8.30 17.74
N TRP A 228 4.22 9.44 17.14
CA TRP A 228 5.15 10.22 16.33
C TRP A 228 6.17 10.96 17.18
N ASN A 229 5.78 11.41 18.37
CA ASN A 229 6.66 12.12 19.29
C ASN A 229 7.47 11.17 20.20
N GLU A 230 7.24 9.85 20.09
CA GLU A 230 7.86 8.77 20.86
C GLU A 230 7.70 8.94 22.39
N ASP A 231 6.59 9.51 22.84
CA ASP A 231 6.32 9.72 24.27
C ASP A 231 5.65 8.51 24.95
N GLY A 232 5.37 7.46 24.18
CA GLY A 232 4.77 6.21 24.64
C GLY A 232 3.24 6.24 24.70
N VAL A 233 2.61 7.34 24.28
CA VAL A 233 1.17 7.43 24.09
C VAL A 233 0.87 7.96 22.70
N TRP A 234 -0.17 7.42 22.08
CA TRP A 234 -0.68 7.94 20.83
C TRP A 234 -1.85 8.87 21.12
N ASP A 235 -1.69 10.19 20.91
CA ASP A 235 -2.69 11.20 21.25
C ASP A 235 -3.17 12.03 20.04
N GLN A 236 -4.39 12.54 20.15
CA GLN A 236 -5.03 13.24 19.03
C GLN A 236 -4.34 14.57 18.68
N ALA A 237 -3.75 15.25 19.66
CA ALA A 237 -3.18 16.58 19.45
C ALA A 237 -1.82 16.52 18.76
N ASN A 238 -0.92 15.67 19.25
CA ASN A 238 0.46 15.56 18.82
C ASN A 238 0.62 14.60 17.65
N ASP A 239 -0.04 13.45 17.71
CA ASP A 239 0.26 12.38 16.76
C ASP A 239 -0.75 12.34 15.63
N VAL A 240 -2.05 12.51 15.92
CA VAL A 240 -3.06 12.53 14.85
C VAL A 240 -3.03 13.87 14.11
N ASN A 241 -3.23 14.99 14.81
CA ASN A 241 -3.33 16.29 14.15
C ASN A 241 -1.98 16.82 13.65
N ASN A 242 -0.92 16.80 14.48
CA ASN A 242 0.38 17.35 14.08
C ASN A 242 1.28 16.35 13.35
N GLY A 243 1.12 15.05 13.66
CA GLY A 243 1.82 13.96 13.00
C GLY A 243 1.13 13.56 11.70
N LEU A 244 0.09 12.73 11.81
CA LEU A 244 -0.63 12.09 10.71
C LEU A 244 -1.21 13.12 9.72
N TYR A 245 -2.19 13.93 10.10
CA TYR A 245 -2.75 14.94 9.20
C TYR A 245 -1.78 16.08 8.90
N GLY A 246 -0.90 16.43 9.84
CA GLY A 246 0.07 17.52 9.62
C GLY A 246 1.15 17.19 8.57
N ARG A 247 1.41 15.90 8.33
CA ARG A 247 2.55 15.45 7.52
C ARG A 247 2.21 14.45 6.43
N ILE A 248 1.12 13.71 6.53
CA ILE A 248 0.79 12.63 5.59
C ILE A 248 -0.31 13.08 4.62
N ASP A 249 -1.33 13.76 5.12
CA ASP A 249 -2.32 14.50 4.32
C ASP A 249 -1.60 15.67 3.61
N LYS A 250 -1.08 15.41 2.41
CA LYS A 250 -0.24 16.33 1.64
C LYS A 250 -0.84 16.69 0.30
N ASP A 251 -1.69 15.85 -0.29
CA ASP A 251 -2.14 16.05 -1.67
C ASP A 251 -3.57 15.56 -1.95
N PRO A 252 -4.58 16.46 -1.89
CA PRO A 252 -4.54 17.81 -1.32
C PRO A 252 -4.66 17.76 0.22
N GLN A 253 -4.14 18.78 0.92
CA GLN A 253 -4.38 19.01 2.36
C GLN A 253 -5.87 19.27 2.66
N ASP A 254 -6.69 18.24 2.59
CA ASP A 254 -8.15 18.32 2.64
C ASP A 254 -8.73 17.71 3.92
N GLY A 255 -7.89 17.14 4.78
CA GLY A 255 -8.30 16.49 6.02
C GLY A 255 -8.81 15.07 5.82
N VAL A 256 -8.56 14.46 4.65
CA VAL A 256 -8.88 13.08 4.30
C VAL A 256 -7.58 12.32 4.06
N LEU A 257 -7.42 11.18 4.72
CA LEU A 257 -6.24 10.33 4.48
C LEU A 257 -6.56 9.37 3.35
N GLN A 258 -6.02 9.65 2.17
CA GLN A 258 -6.17 8.80 0.99
C GLN A 258 -5.27 7.57 1.09
N PHE A 259 -5.66 6.48 0.43
CA PHE A 259 -4.90 5.23 0.48
C PHE A 259 -3.44 5.38 0.05
N ASN A 260 -3.16 6.12 -1.03
CA ASN A 260 -1.81 6.41 -1.48
C ASN A 260 -0.97 7.17 -0.44
N GLU A 261 -1.60 7.93 0.46
CA GLU A 261 -0.90 8.68 1.50
C GLU A 261 -0.41 7.78 2.64
N TRP A 262 -1.07 6.65 2.90
CA TRP A 262 -0.64 5.67 3.90
C TRP A 262 0.72 5.06 3.58
N PHE A 263 1.10 4.96 2.30
CA PHE A 263 2.43 4.47 1.91
C PHE A 263 3.56 5.40 2.37
N TRP A 264 3.31 6.69 2.57
CA TRP A 264 4.34 7.58 3.12
C TRP A 264 4.74 7.22 4.54
N ILE A 265 3.84 6.60 5.33
CA ILE A 265 4.15 6.11 6.68
C ILE A 265 5.30 5.10 6.63
N ASP A 266 5.29 4.17 5.67
CA ASP A 266 6.35 3.18 5.51
C ASP A 266 7.68 3.81 5.06
N GLN A 267 7.62 4.88 4.25
CA GLN A 267 8.82 5.59 3.80
C GLN A 267 9.49 6.42 4.90
N PHE A 268 8.75 7.20 5.70
CA PHE A 268 9.34 8.05 6.75
C PHE A 268 10.12 7.24 7.79
N VAL A 269 9.65 6.02 8.07
CA VAL A 269 10.23 5.08 9.03
C VAL A 269 11.65 4.66 8.69
N ASN A 270 12.00 4.60 7.41
CA ASN A 270 13.31 4.13 6.97
C ASN A 270 14.36 5.24 6.86
N TYR A 271 13.96 6.51 7.00
CA TYR A 271 14.88 7.64 6.97
C TYR A 271 15.54 7.90 8.33
N ASP A 272 14.84 7.67 9.45
CA ASP A 272 15.33 8.13 10.78
C ASP A 272 16.45 7.24 11.37
N LEU A 273 16.55 5.98 10.96
CA LEU A 273 17.65 5.09 11.38
C LEU A 273 19.02 5.46 10.76
N ARG A 274 19.07 6.41 9.81
CA ARG A 274 20.32 6.85 9.17
C ARG A 274 21.04 7.95 9.93
N CYS A 275 20.36 8.67 10.82
CA CYS A 275 20.97 9.73 11.59
C CYS A 275 21.72 9.23 12.84
N ALA A 276 21.57 7.95 13.20
CA ALA A 276 22.17 7.36 14.40
C ALA A 276 23.50 6.61 14.18
N ILE A 277 23.96 6.41 12.94
CA ILE A 277 25.27 5.80 12.65
C ILE A 277 26.29 6.90 12.30
N VAL A 278 26.74 7.63 13.32
CA VAL A 278 28.06 8.26 13.29
C VAL A 278 29.07 7.13 13.45
N ILE A 279 29.69 6.66 12.36
CA ILE A 279 30.83 5.75 12.45
C ILE A 279 31.99 6.53 13.12
N PRO A 280 32.41 6.19 14.36
CA PRO A 280 33.53 6.88 14.98
C PRO A 280 34.82 6.35 14.34
N GLY A 281 35.45 7.18 13.51
CA GLY A 281 36.90 7.12 13.26
C GLY A 281 37.41 6.03 12.30
N GLY A 282 37.22 6.23 11.00
CA GLY A 282 38.02 5.59 9.96
C GLY A 282 39.07 6.55 9.39
N ASN A 283 40.30 6.53 9.91
CA ASN A 283 41.43 7.28 9.34
C ASN A 283 41.82 6.68 7.98
N TYR A 284 41.38 7.29 6.87
CA TYR A 284 41.92 6.98 5.56
C TYR A 284 43.29 7.65 5.40
N LYS A 285 44.36 6.85 5.49
CA LYS A 285 45.68 7.24 4.98
C LYS A 285 45.62 7.22 3.46
N SER A 286 45.74 8.40 2.83
CA SER A 286 46.06 8.52 1.41
C SER A 286 47.40 7.84 1.15
N LYS A 287 47.43 6.85 0.24
CA LYS A 287 48.69 6.37 -0.33
C LYS A 287 49.15 7.41 -1.36
N ASN A 288 50.37 7.92 -1.15
CA ASN A 288 51.18 8.57 -2.18
C ASN A 288 51.66 7.54 -3.21
#